data_AF-A0A124FSX4-F1
#
_entry.id   AF-A0A124FSX4-F1
#
_cell.length_a   1.000
_cell.length_b   1.000
_cell.length_c   1.000
_cell.angle_alpha   90.00
_cell.angle_beta   90.00
_cell.angle_gamma   90.00
#
_symmetry.space_group_name_H-M   'P 1'
#
loop_
_entity.id
_entity.type
_entity.pdbx_description
1 polymer ?
#
loop_
_entity_poly.entity_id
_entity_poly.type
_entity_poly.pdbx_seq_one_letter_code
_entity_poly.pdbx_strand_id
1 'polypeptide(L)'
;MRSHDRVTLLVPLLLIAATLAVAGCTGTTQPTAQQTTLTVFTAASLTGAFSEIGEAYTAENPDTVVDCAFDGSQALRTQIEQGAS
;
A
#
# COMPACT_ATOMS: atom_id res chain seq x y z
N MET A 1 -54.51 -12.44 5.39
CA MET A 1 -53.78 -12.18 6.65
C MET A 1 -52.31 -12.64 6.55
N ARG A 2 -51.58 -12.30 5.47
CA ARG A 2 -50.19 -12.75 5.20
C ARG A 2 -49.26 -11.62 4.74
N SER A 3 -49.76 -10.39 4.66
CA SER A 3 -49.01 -9.19 4.25
C SER A 3 -48.34 -8.48 5.43
N HIS A 4 -48.96 -8.49 6.62
CA HIS A 4 -48.37 -7.89 7.83
C HIS A 4 -47.09 -8.62 8.28
N ASP A 5 -47.05 -9.96 8.24
CA ASP A 5 -45.86 -10.73 8.64
C ASP A 5 -44.64 -10.46 7.74
N ARG A 6 -44.88 -10.20 6.45
CA ARG A 6 -43.80 -9.89 5.48
C ARG A 6 -43.25 -8.48 5.69
N VAL A 7 -44.10 -7.52 6.07
CA VAL A 7 -43.69 -6.14 6.35
C VAL A 7 -42.93 -6.07 7.68
N THR A 8 -43.39 -6.77 8.72
CA THR A 8 -42.70 -6.83 10.03
C THR A 8 -41.30 -7.44 9.94
N LEU A 9 -41.08 -8.40 9.02
CA LEU A 9 -39.76 -9.04 8.84
C LEU A 9 -38.78 -8.23 7.98
N LEU A 10 -39.28 -7.35 7.10
CA LEU A 10 -38.45 -6.51 6.21
C LEU A 10 -37.84 -5.30 6.93
N VAL A 11 -38.52 -4.74 7.93
CA VAL A 11 -38.05 -3.58 8.72
C VAL A 11 -36.71 -3.85 9.45
N PRO A 12 -36.53 -4.95 10.20
CA PRO A 12 -35.25 -5.22 10.86
C PRO A 12 -34.13 -5.54 9.88
N LEU A 13 -34.44 -6.18 8.74
CA LEU A 13 -33.46 -6.47 7.69
C LEU A 13 -32.93 -5.19 7.02
N LEU A 14 -33.83 -4.23 6.77
CA LEU A 14 -33.47 -2.91 6.22
C LEU A 14 -32.63 -2.10 7.21
N LEU A 15 -32.94 -2.18 8.51
CA LEU A 15 -32.17 -1.54 9.58
C LEU A 15 -30.75 -2.12 9.69
N ILE A 16 -30.59 -3.44 9.59
CA ILE A 16 -29.28 -4.10 9.58
C ILE A 16 -28.47 -3.71 8.34
N ALA A 17 -29.10 -3.68 7.16
CA ALA A 17 -28.43 -3.23 5.94
C ALA A 17 -27.98 -1.77 6.03
N ALA A 18 -28.79 -0.90 6.65
CA ALA A 18 -28.46 0.50 6.86
C ALA A 18 -27.30 0.69 7.86
N THR A 19 -27.22 -0.11 8.93
CA THR A 19 -26.08 -0.03 9.88
C THR A 19 -24.78 -0.53 9.26
N LEU A 20 -24.82 -1.58 8.43
CA LEU A 20 -23.65 -2.05 7.68
C LEU A 20 -23.16 -1.00 6.66
N ALA A 21 -24.08 -0.28 6.01
CA ALA A 21 -23.74 0.75 5.03
C ALA A 21 -23.03 1.95 5.67
N VAL A 22 -23.36 2.32 6.92
CA VAL A 22 -22.73 3.46 7.62
C VAL A 22 -21.37 3.09 8.21
N ALA A 23 -21.16 1.83 8.62
CA ALA A 23 -19.86 1.36 9.13
C ALA A 23 -18.74 1.47 8.09
N GLY A 24 -19.04 1.29 6.80
CA GLY A 24 -18.07 1.41 5.70
C GLY A 24 -17.59 2.85 5.41
N CYS A 25 -18.32 3.87 5.88
CA CYS A 25 -18.04 5.28 5.55
C CYS A 25 -17.25 6.04 6.62
N THR A 26 -16.88 5.40 7.73
CA THR A 26 -16.17 6.06 8.86
C THR A 26 -14.65 5.94 8.79
N GLY A 27 -14.10 5.35 7.73
CA GLY A 27 -12.67 5.21 7.49
C GLY A 27 -12.03 6.45 6.88
N THR A 28 -12.31 7.66 7.39
CA THR A 28 -11.45 8.82 7.10
C THR A 28 -10.25 8.76 8.05
N THR A 29 -9.41 7.75 7.89
CA THR A 29 -8.05 7.78 8.42
C THR A 29 -7.35 8.87 7.64
N GLN A 30 -7.17 10.03 8.26
CA GLN A 30 -6.27 11.06 7.75
C GLN A 30 -4.94 10.36 7.44
N PRO A 31 -4.39 10.47 6.22
CA PRO A 31 -3.15 9.80 5.90
C PRO A 31 -2.08 10.39 6.82
N THR A 32 -1.74 9.66 7.88
CA THR A 32 -0.47 9.85 8.56
C THR A 32 0.57 9.68 7.48
N ALA A 33 1.48 10.64 7.30
CA ALA A 33 2.56 10.54 6.34
C ALA A 33 3.26 9.19 6.54
N GLN A 34 2.98 8.25 5.66
CA GLN A 34 3.38 6.88 5.82
C GLN A 34 4.71 6.74 5.09
N GLN A 35 5.75 6.43 5.86
CA GLN A 35 7.09 6.29 5.32
C GLN A 35 7.08 5.23 4.21
N THR A 36 7.48 5.66 3.02
CA THR A 36 7.52 4.86 1.80
C THR A 36 8.94 4.34 1.60
N THR A 37 9.10 3.04 1.36
CA THR A 37 10.39 2.49 0.95
C THR A 37 10.43 2.37 -0.57
N LEU A 38 11.45 2.94 -1.20
CA LEU A 38 11.74 2.82 -2.62
C LEU A 38 12.89 1.84 -2.82
N THR A 39 12.58 0.60 -3.20
CA THR A 39 13.58 -0.41 -3.55
C THR A 39 14.17 -0.13 -4.93
N VAL A 40 15.51 -0.08 -5.03
CA VAL A 40 16.25 0.18 -6.27
C VAL A 40 17.19 -0.98 -6.56
N PHE A 41 16.93 -1.70 -7.65
CA PHE A 41 17.82 -2.76 -8.16
C PHE A 41 18.86 -2.14 -9.07
N THR A 42 20.13 -2.12 -8.64
CA THR A 42 21.19 -1.39 -9.33
C THR A 42 22.48 -2.19 -9.41
N ALA A 43 23.22 -2.02 -10.51
CA ALA A 43 24.43 -2.77 -10.75
C ALA A 43 25.47 -2.49 -9.66
N ALA A 44 26.17 -3.52 -9.18
CA ALA A 44 27.18 -3.40 -8.13
C ALA A 44 28.32 -2.43 -8.48
N SER A 45 28.59 -2.16 -9.76
CA SER A 45 29.57 -1.16 -10.18
C SER A 45 29.14 0.29 -9.88
N LEU A 46 27.88 0.52 -9.53
CA LEU A 46 27.30 1.85 -9.28
C LEU A 46 27.05 2.14 -7.80
N THR A 47 27.60 1.32 -6.88
CA THR A 47 27.34 1.46 -5.43
C THR A 47 27.56 2.86 -4.90
N GLY A 48 28.74 3.47 -5.14
CA GLY A 48 29.01 4.82 -4.63
C GLY A 48 28.00 5.85 -5.12
N ALA A 49 27.71 5.86 -6.42
CA ALA A 49 26.76 6.80 -7.02
C ALA A 49 25.34 6.64 -6.45
N PHE A 50 24.85 5.41 -6.31
CA PHE A 50 23.49 5.18 -5.79
C PHE A 50 23.38 5.36 -4.27
N SER A 51 24.46 5.21 -3.51
CA SER A 51 24.50 5.60 -2.10
C SER A 51 24.32 7.12 -1.96
N GLU A 52 25.10 7.91 -2.71
CA GLU A 52 25.00 9.37 -2.68
C GLU A 52 23.62 9.87 -3.16
N ILE A 53 23.08 9.27 -4.23
CA ILE A 53 21.75 9.61 -4.75
C ILE A 53 20.66 9.24 -3.74
N GLY A 54 20.76 8.08 -3.09
CA GLY A 54 19.78 7.64 -2.10
C GLY A 54 19.71 8.59 -0.89
N GLU A 55 20.87 8.98 -0.36
CA GLU A 55 20.95 9.95 0.74
C GLU A 55 20.37 11.31 0.33
N ALA A 56 20.74 11.83 -0.85
CA ALA A 56 20.22 13.10 -1.35
C ALA A 56 18.68 13.05 -1.55
N TYR A 57 18.17 11.96 -2.12
CA TYR A 57 16.74 11.80 -2.36
C TYR A 57 15.93 11.73 -1.06
N THR A 58 16.40 10.98 -0.06
CA THR A 58 15.74 10.90 1.24
C THR A 58 15.82 12.21 2.01
N ALA A 59 16.89 13.01 1.85
CA ALA A 59 16.97 14.34 2.44
C ALA A 59 15.93 15.31 1.85
N GLU A 60 15.65 15.21 0.56
CA GLU A 60 14.62 16.03 -0.12
C GLU A 60 13.19 15.48 0.07
N ASN A 61 13.07 14.17 0.34
CA ASN A 61 11.80 13.47 0.49
C ASN A 61 11.80 12.71 1.84
N PRO A 62 11.59 13.40 2.97
CA PRO A 62 11.71 12.78 4.30
C PRO A 62 10.70 11.66 4.57
N ASP A 63 9.61 11.60 3.80
CA ASP A 63 8.64 10.51 3.85
C ASP A 63 9.06 9.29 2.99
N THR A 64 10.20 9.33 2.31
CA THR A 64 10.69 8.24 1.44
C THR A 64 12.12 7.81 1.79
N VAL A 65 12.30 6.52 2.04
CA VAL A 65 13.61 5.89 2.23
C VAL A 65 14.00 5.12 0.98
N VAL A 66 15.18 5.38 0.44
CA VAL A 66 15.73 4.62 -0.68
C VAL A 66 16.47 3.39 -0.14
N ASP A 67 16.10 2.20 -0.60
CA ASP A 67 16.78 0.94 -0.28
C ASP A 67 17.36 0.33 -1.57
N CYS A 68 18.68 0.15 -1.62
CA CYS A 68 19.37 -0.26 -2.83
C CYS A 68 19.82 -1.72 -2.74
N ALA A 69 19.31 -2.56 -3.66
CA ALA A 69 19.81 -3.91 -3.89
C ALA A 69 20.92 -3.87 -4.95
N PHE A 70 22.16 -4.11 -4.51
CA PHE A 70 23.34 -4.13 -5.39
C PHE A 70 23.74 -5.55 -5.78
N ASP A 71 23.77 -5.84 -7.08
CA ASP A 71 24.25 -7.12 -7.60
C ASP A 71 24.69 -6.98 -9.08
N GLY A 72 25.17 -8.05 -9.70
CA GLY A 72 25.36 -8.13 -11.14
C GLY A 72 24.02 -8.02 -11.89
N SER A 73 23.97 -7.26 -12.98
CA SER A 73 22.72 -6.98 -13.72
C SER A 73 21.95 -8.22 -14.16
N GLN A 74 22.66 -9.32 -14.46
CA GLN A 74 22.00 -10.59 -14.81
C GLN A 74 21.28 -11.21 -13.62
N ALA A 75 21.87 -11.16 -12.42
CA ALA A 75 21.26 -11.66 -11.20
C ALA A 75 20.05 -10.80 -10.82
N LEU A 76 20.19 -9.46 -10.88
CA LEU A 76 19.07 -8.53 -10.63
C LEU A 76 17.89 -8.79 -11.56
N ARG A 77 18.13 -9.02 -12.86
CA ARG A 77 17.08 -9.40 -13.80
C ARG A 77 16.37 -10.67 -13.36
N THR A 78 17.12 -11.72 -13.00
CA THR A 78 16.53 -12.98 -12.51
C THR A 78 15.71 -12.76 -11.24
N GLN A 79 16.19 -11.94 -10.30
CA GLN A 79 15.44 -11.61 -9.08
C GLN A 79 14.10 -10.92 -9.42
N ILE A 80 14.10 -9.95 -10.35
CA ILE A 80 12.89 -9.28 -10.81
C ILE A 80 11.95 -10.26 -11.52
N GLU A 81 12.47 -11.11 -12.41
CA GLU A 81 11.71 -12.17 -13.08
C GLU A 81 11.08 -13.16 -12.07
N GLN A 82 11.69 -13.33 -10.90
CA GLN A 82 11.22 -14.17 -9.78
C GLN A 82 10.32 -13.44 -8.78
N GLY A 83 10.02 -12.15 -9.00
CA GLY A 83 9.10 -11.38 -8.16
C GLY A 83 9.72 -10.72 -6.94
N ALA A 84 11.02 -10.39 -6.98
CA ALA A 84 11.62 -9.51 -5.98
C ALA A 84 10.94 -8.14 -5.99
N SER A 85 10.66 -7.60 -4.80
CA SER A 85 9.98 -6.31 -4.56
C SER A 85 10.51 -5.67 -3.28
#